data_AF-A0A7S0MED3-F1
#
_entry.id   AF-A0A7S0MED3-F1
#
_cell.length_a   1.000
_cell.length_b   1.000
_cell.length_c   1.000
_cell.angle_alpha   90.00
_cell.angle_beta   90.00
_cell.angle_gamma   90.00
#
_symmetry.space_group_name_H-M   'P 1'
#
loop_
_entity.id
_entity.type
_entity.pdbx_description
1 polymer ?
#
loop_
_entity_poly.entity_id
_entity_poly.type
_entity_poly.pdbx_seq_one_letter_code
_entity_poly.pdbx_strand_id
1 'polypeptide(L)'
;PAGRAALCDPHRPGRILGALTLSGLLKLAAAVAFYGVRLPGGIFVPSLVIGALLGRAAGFGLGLLIDTVGDVGLFAQCASVTQCIHPAVYAIVGAAAVLGGVTRMTVSLVVIMIEVTSGLQYVLPLMLAVLVSKWVGDGLCRESIYTEHIRLLGYPYLDDKEDILRPIGGDG
;
A
#
# COMPACT_ATOMS: atom_id res chain seq x y z
N PRO A 1 6.39 10.23 24.17
CA PRO A 1 7.36 9.57 25.08
C PRO A 1 6.97 8.14 25.52
N ALA A 2 5.69 7.80 25.65
CA ALA A 2 5.24 6.48 26.16
C ALA A 2 5.24 5.32 25.13
N GLY A 3 5.31 5.59 23.81
CA GLY A 3 5.27 4.54 22.78
C GLY A 3 6.59 3.82 22.49
N ARG A 4 7.74 4.34 22.99
CA ARG A 4 9.06 3.74 22.75
C ARG A 4 9.37 2.57 23.69
N ALA A 5 8.81 2.56 24.90
CA ALA A 5 9.06 1.51 25.89
C ALA A 5 8.41 0.16 25.54
N ALA A 6 7.29 0.16 24.81
CA ALA A 6 6.62 -1.07 24.39
C ALA A 6 7.34 -1.82 23.24
N LEU A 7 8.29 -1.17 22.54
CA LEU A 7 9.10 -1.79 21.49
C LEU A 7 10.42 -2.42 22.01
N CYS A 8 10.76 -2.21 23.30
CA CYS A 8 11.95 -2.76 23.94
C CYS A 8 11.63 -3.92 24.88
N ASP A 9 10.66 -4.78 24.53
CA ASP A 9 10.54 -6.10 25.16
C ASP A 9 11.02 -7.16 24.14
N PRO A 10 12.28 -7.64 24.26
CA PRO A 10 12.86 -8.62 23.33
C PRO A 10 12.18 -9.99 23.38
N HIS A 11 11.24 -10.24 24.30
CA HIS A 11 10.90 -11.59 24.68
C HIS A 11 9.78 -12.26 23.85
N ARG A 12 9.05 -11.55 22.96
CA ARG A 12 8.03 -12.17 22.07
C ARG A 12 7.85 -11.45 20.71
N PRO A 13 8.66 -11.76 19.68
CA PRO A 13 8.52 -11.16 18.34
C PRO A 13 7.11 -11.35 17.73
N GLY A 14 6.43 -12.46 18.04
CA GLY A 14 5.07 -12.72 17.59
C GLY A 14 4.01 -11.73 18.11
N ARG A 15 4.20 -11.13 19.30
CA ARG A 15 3.25 -10.13 19.83
C ARG A 15 3.33 -8.81 19.07
N ILE A 16 4.54 -8.40 18.67
CA ILE A 16 4.76 -7.17 17.90
C ILE A 16 4.16 -7.33 16.51
N LEU A 17 4.41 -8.46 15.85
CA LEU A 17 3.81 -8.78 14.54
C LEU A 17 2.29 -8.80 14.61
N GLY A 18 1.73 -9.51 15.61
CA GLY A 18 0.28 -9.57 15.83
C GLY A 18 -0.34 -8.21 16.15
N ALA A 19 0.34 -7.36 16.91
CA ALA A 19 -0.14 -6.00 17.22
C ALA A 19 -0.15 -5.11 15.96
N LEU A 20 0.87 -5.20 15.10
CA LEU A 20 0.95 -4.44 13.85
C LEU A 20 -0.18 -4.84 12.89
N THR A 21 -0.38 -6.14 12.68
CA THR A 21 -1.45 -6.65 11.79
C THR A 21 -2.84 -6.31 12.33
N LEU A 22 -3.08 -6.51 13.63
CA LEU A 22 -4.34 -6.13 14.28
C LEU A 22 -4.59 -4.63 14.16
N SER A 23 -3.57 -3.79 14.37
CA SER A 23 -3.70 -2.34 14.24
C SER A 23 -3.99 -1.88 12.80
N GLY A 24 -3.48 -2.60 11.80
CA GLY A 24 -3.77 -2.37 10.39
C GLY A 24 -5.21 -2.72 10.04
N LEU A 25 -5.68 -3.89 10.51
CA LEU A 25 -7.06 -4.34 10.32
C LEU A 25 -8.07 -3.41 11.00
N LEU A 26 -7.80 -2.99 12.24
CA LEU A 26 -8.65 -2.03 12.96
C LEU A 26 -8.71 -0.69 12.22
N LYS A 27 -7.59 -0.20 11.67
CA LYS A 27 -7.59 1.03 10.86
C LYS A 27 -8.32 0.86 9.53
N LEU A 28 -8.24 -0.30 8.90
CA LEU A 28 -8.99 -0.62 7.69
C LEU A 28 -10.50 -0.58 7.97
N ALA A 29 -10.95 -1.24 9.04
CA ALA A 29 -12.35 -1.21 9.45
C ALA A 29 -12.81 0.21 9.77
N ALA A 30 -11.99 0.98 10.49
CA ALA A 30 -12.29 2.39 10.77
C ALA A 30 -12.37 3.22 9.48
N ALA A 31 -11.44 3.04 8.53
CA ALA A 31 -11.45 3.76 7.26
C ALA A 31 -12.71 3.48 6.44
N VAL A 32 -13.15 2.22 6.38
CA VAL A 32 -14.41 1.84 5.73
C VAL A 32 -15.60 2.48 6.43
N ALA A 33 -15.62 2.47 7.77
CA ALA A 33 -16.68 3.11 8.55
C ALA A 33 -16.75 4.62 8.28
N PHE A 34 -15.61 5.33 8.26
CA PHE A 34 -15.56 6.77 7.98
C PHE A 34 -15.96 7.11 6.55
N TYR A 35 -15.61 6.28 5.56
CA TYR A 35 -16.00 6.50 4.17
C TYR A 35 -17.52 6.43 3.96
N GLY A 36 -18.23 5.65 4.80
CA GLY A 36 -19.69 5.59 4.80
C GLY A 36 -20.38 6.78 5.48
N VAL A 37 -19.65 7.63 6.20
CA VAL A 37 -20.21 8.81 6.90
C VAL A 37 -20.08 10.03 6.00
N ARG A 38 -21.06 10.94 6.04
CA ARG A 38 -21.04 12.24 5.35
C ARG A 38 -20.05 13.23 6.01
N LEU A 39 -18.76 12.90 5.97
CA LEU A 39 -17.68 13.76 6.44
C LEU A 39 -16.83 14.23 5.26
N PRO A 40 -16.50 15.53 5.17
CA PRO A 40 -15.52 16.01 4.20
C PRO A 40 -14.14 15.46 4.59
N GLY A 41 -13.64 14.47 3.85
CA GLY A 41 -12.39 13.80 4.16
C GLY A 41 -11.79 13.08 2.95
N GLY A 42 -10.49 12.80 3.00
CA GLY A 42 -9.76 12.11 1.94
C GLY A 42 -9.39 10.68 2.31
N ILE A 43 -9.48 9.76 1.35
CA ILE A 43 -9.10 8.34 1.51
C ILE A 43 -7.59 8.06 1.36
N PHE A 44 -6.81 9.08 0.97
CA PHE A 44 -5.39 8.94 0.65
C PHE A 44 -4.54 8.59 1.88
N VAL A 45 -4.58 9.44 2.91
CA VAL A 45 -3.81 9.26 4.15
C VAL A 45 -4.16 7.97 4.90
N PRO A 46 -5.43 7.57 5.12
CA PRO A 46 -5.72 6.32 5.81
C PRO A 46 -5.19 5.10 5.03
N SER A 47 -5.30 5.11 3.70
CA SER A 47 -4.78 4.04 2.83
C SER A 47 -3.25 3.89 2.95
N LEU A 48 -2.53 5.01 3.00
CA LEU A 48 -1.09 5.02 3.24
C LEU A 48 -0.71 4.41 4.59
N VAL A 49 -1.42 4.77 5.66
CA VAL A 49 -1.14 4.26 7.00
C VAL A 49 -1.42 2.76 7.10
N ILE A 50 -2.52 2.28 6.51
CA ILE A 50 -2.85 0.85 6.48
C ILE A 50 -1.76 0.07 5.72
N GLY A 51 -1.39 0.53 4.53
CA GLY A 51 -0.33 -0.10 3.75
C GLY A 51 1.04 -0.05 4.44
N ALA A 52 1.36 1.04 5.15
CA ALA A 52 2.60 1.15 5.92
C ALA A 52 2.66 0.14 7.08
N LEU A 53 1.55 -0.06 7.79
CA LEU A 53 1.47 -1.04 8.88
C LEU A 53 1.60 -2.48 8.37
N LEU A 54 0.92 -2.80 7.27
CA LEU A 54 0.99 -4.12 6.65
C LEU A 54 2.36 -4.38 6.02
N GLY A 55 2.94 -3.39 5.34
CA GLY A 55 4.30 -3.46 4.79
C GLY A 55 5.36 -3.64 5.89
N ARG A 56 5.22 -2.91 7.00
CA ARG A 56 6.11 -3.09 8.17
C ARG A 56 5.96 -4.47 8.80
N ALA A 57 4.74 -4.99 8.91
CA ALA A 57 4.48 -6.34 9.40
C ALA A 57 5.13 -7.40 8.49
N ALA A 58 5.01 -7.25 7.17
CA ALA A 58 5.65 -8.13 6.20
C ALA A 58 7.19 -8.08 6.27
N GLY A 59 7.79 -6.88 6.38
CA GLY A 59 9.24 -6.73 6.54
C GLY A 59 9.78 -7.35 7.83
N PHE A 60 9.04 -7.21 8.94
CA PHE A 60 9.41 -7.85 10.20
C PHE A 60 9.24 -9.38 10.14
N GLY A 61 8.15 -9.87 9.53
CA GLY A 61 7.91 -11.30 9.33
C GLY A 61 8.96 -11.96 8.44
N LEU A 62 9.43 -11.26 7.39
CA LEU A 62 10.51 -11.73 6.54
C LEU A 62 11.84 -11.83 7.29
N GLY A 63 12.14 -10.87 8.19
CA GLY A 63 13.31 -10.94 9.06
C GLY A 63 13.29 -12.20 9.95
N LEU A 64 12.14 -12.49 10.59
CA LEU A 64 11.97 -13.71 11.38
C LEU A 64 12.09 -14.98 10.53
N LEU A 65 11.55 -14.97 9.31
CA LEU A 65 11.61 -16.12 8.42
C LEU A 65 13.06 -16.46 8.04
N ILE A 66 13.86 -15.44 7.72
CA ILE A 66 15.27 -15.61 7.36
C ILE A 66 16.07 -16.15 8.54
N ASP A 67 15.83 -15.64 9.76
CA ASP A 67 16.47 -16.16 10.97
C ASP A 67 16.14 -17.65 11.21
N THR A 68 14.93 -18.10 10.83
CA THR A 68 14.52 -19.50 11.00
C THR A 68 14.97 -20.44 9.87
N VAL A 69 15.07 -19.94 8.63
CA VAL A 69 15.32 -20.77 7.44
C VAL A 69 16.79 -20.75 7.01
N GLY A 70 17.57 -19.73 7.41
CA GLY A 70 19.03 -19.71 7.56
C GLY A 70 19.94 -19.93 6.33
N ASP A 71 19.62 -20.86 5.45
CA ASP A 71 20.66 -21.54 4.64
C ASP A 71 20.26 -21.80 3.17
N VAL A 72 19.30 -21.03 2.65
CA VAL A 72 19.05 -20.99 1.20
C VAL A 72 19.94 -19.92 0.58
N GLY A 73 20.84 -20.32 -0.33
CA GLY A 73 21.97 -19.52 -0.85
C GLY A 73 21.67 -18.14 -1.43
N LEU A 74 20.40 -17.77 -1.63
CA LEU A 74 19.99 -16.39 -1.97
C LEU A 74 20.13 -15.42 -0.79
N PHE A 75 20.04 -15.90 0.46
CA PHE A 75 20.11 -15.10 1.69
C PHE A 75 21.43 -15.23 2.45
N ALA A 76 22.36 -16.07 1.97
CA ALA A 76 23.68 -16.26 2.58
C ALA A 76 24.50 -14.95 2.67
N GLN A 77 24.23 -14.00 1.77
CA GLN A 77 24.88 -12.68 1.71
C GLN A 77 24.36 -11.71 2.78
N CYS A 78 23.18 -12.00 3.37
CA CYS A 78 22.62 -11.23 4.47
C CYS A 78 23.13 -11.68 5.84
N ALA A 79 23.66 -12.90 5.98
CA ALA A 79 24.09 -13.44 7.28
C ALA A 79 25.31 -12.72 7.89
N SER A 80 26.12 -12.04 7.06
CA SER A 80 27.33 -11.32 7.49
C SER A 80 27.11 -9.83 7.80
N VAL A 81 25.92 -9.28 7.54
CA VAL A 81 25.59 -7.88 7.77
C VAL A 81 24.43 -7.78 8.77
N THR A 82 24.71 -7.20 9.93
CA THR A 82 23.80 -7.06 11.09
C THR A 82 22.46 -6.36 10.83
N GLN A 83 22.17 -5.91 9.61
CA GLN A 83 20.92 -5.22 9.27
C GLN A 83 20.59 -5.26 7.76
N CYS A 84 20.50 -6.46 7.17
CA CYS A 84 20.20 -6.61 5.73
C CYS A 84 18.77 -6.15 5.35
N ILE A 85 17.80 -6.29 6.26
CA ILE A 85 16.39 -5.92 6.03
C ILE A 85 16.03 -4.67 6.81
N HIS A 86 15.66 -3.62 6.07
CA HIS A 86 15.09 -2.41 6.64
C HIS A 86 13.55 -2.47 6.60
N PRO A 87 12.86 -2.74 7.73
CA PRO A 87 11.40 -2.80 7.74
C PRO A 87 10.73 -1.47 7.37
N ALA A 88 11.46 -0.35 7.43
CA ALA A 88 11.01 0.94 6.96
C ALA A 88 10.78 0.98 5.44
N VAL A 89 11.65 0.34 4.64
CA VAL A 89 11.51 0.31 3.17
C VAL A 89 10.27 -0.49 2.78
N TYR A 90 10.05 -1.63 3.42
CA TYR A 90 8.85 -2.44 3.22
C TYR A 90 7.56 -1.71 3.62
N ALA A 91 7.62 -0.85 4.64
CA ALA A 91 6.48 0.00 5.00
C ALA A 91 6.15 1.01 3.88
N ILE A 92 7.15 1.66 3.28
CA ILE A 92 6.93 2.62 2.18
C ILE A 92 6.37 1.89 0.95
N VAL A 93 6.93 0.73 0.59
CA VAL A 93 6.46 -0.07 -0.54
C VAL A 93 5.02 -0.56 -0.32
N GLY A 94 4.70 -1.04 0.88
CA GLY A 94 3.33 -1.45 1.23
C GLY A 94 2.33 -0.28 1.22
N ALA A 95 2.74 0.90 1.69
CA ALA A 95 1.93 2.12 1.64
C ALA A 95 1.59 2.52 0.19
N ALA A 96 2.61 2.54 -0.67
CA ALA A 96 2.45 2.85 -2.09
C ALA A 96 1.56 1.81 -2.79
N ALA A 97 1.76 0.51 -2.52
CA ALA A 97 0.97 -0.56 -3.11
C ALA A 97 -0.53 -0.43 -2.76
N VAL A 98 -0.87 -0.30 -1.47
CA VAL A 98 -2.28 -0.18 -1.04
C VAL A 98 -2.94 1.06 -1.64
N LEU A 99 -2.26 2.19 -1.61
CA LEU A 99 -2.80 3.43 -2.17
C LEU A 99 -2.93 3.36 -3.70
N GLY A 100 -1.95 2.80 -4.40
CA GLY A 100 -1.99 2.60 -5.85
C GLY A 100 -3.07 1.61 -6.27
N GLY A 101 -3.34 0.59 -5.45
CA GLY A 101 -4.51 -0.26 -5.57
C GLY A 101 -5.80 0.55 -5.45
N VAL A 102 -6.02 1.22 -4.32
CA VAL A 102 -7.28 1.95 -4.04
C VAL A 102 -7.60 3.02 -5.09
N THR A 103 -6.59 3.81 -5.47
CA THR A 103 -6.76 4.99 -6.32
C THR A 103 -6.57 4.71 -7.82
N ARG A 104 -5.93 3.59 -8.17
CA ARG A 104 -5.46 3.27 -9.53
C ARG A 104 -4.53 4.32 -10.15
N MET A 105 -4.02 5.27 -9.36
CA MET A 105 -3.01 6.25 -9.78
C MET A 105 -1.62 5.64 -9.64
N THR A 106 -0.96 5.32 -10.76
CA THR A 106 0.33 4.60 -10.72
C THR A 106 1.54 5.53 -10.83
N VAL A 107 1.63 6.34 -11.88
CA VAL A 107 2.82 7.16 -12.15
C VAL A 107 2.96 8.31 -11.14
N SER A 108 1.93 9.13 -10.97
CA SER A 108 1.97 10.30 -10.08
C SER A 108 2.23 9.92 -8.63
N LEU A 109 1.64 8.82 -8.16
CA LEU A 109 1.85 8.30 -6.81
C LEU A 109 3.29 7.89 -6.57
N VAL A 110 3.89 7.18 -7.52
CA VAL A 110 5.29 6.74 -7.43
C VAL A 110 6.22 7.96 -7.39
N VAL A 111 5.97 8.97 -8.23
CA VAL A 111 6.74 10.23 -8.20
C VAL A 111 6.66 10.90 -6.83
N ILE A 112 5.45 11.08 -6.28
CA ILE A 112 5.27 11.66 -4.93
C ILE A 112 6.06 10.88 -3.87
N MET A 113 6.05 9.54 -3.94
CA MET A 113 6.78 8.69 -2.99
C MET A 113 8.30 8.83 -3.08
N ILE A 114 8.82 9.00 -4.30
CA ILE A 114 10.25 9.19 -4.55
C ILE A 114 10.71 10.54 -4.02
N GLU A 115 9.94 11.60 -4.27
CA GLU A 115 10.20 12.94 -3.74
C GLU A 115 10.21 12.92 -2.20
N VAL A 116 9.21 12.29 -1.58
CA VAL A 116 9.11 12.20 -0.10
C VAL A 116 10.25 11.38 0.51
N THR A 117 10.67 10.31 -0.18
CA THR A 117 11.75 9.43 0.32
C THR A 117 13.14 9.99 -0.01
N SER A 118 13.25 10.98 -0.90
CA SER A 118 14.51 11.57 -1.39
C SER A 118 15.52 10.54 -1.92
N GLY A 119 15.04 9.40 -2.43
CA GLY A 119 15.87 8.23 -2.75
C GLY A 119 15.44 7.54 -4.04
N LEU A 120 16.05 7.93 -5.16
CA LEU A 120 15.77 7.40 -6.51
C LEU A 120 16.06 5.90 -6.66
N GLN A 121 16.89 5.33 -5.79
CA GLN A 121 17.24 3.91 -5.80
C GLN A 121 16.06 2.97 -5.50
N TYR A 122 14.95 3.49 -4.95
CA TYR A 122 13.75 2.70 -4.64
C TYR A 122 12.63 2.82 -5.68
N VAL A 123 12.88 3.50 -6.82
CA VAL A 123 11.89 3.69 -7.89
C VAL A 123 11.41 2.36 -8.47
N LEU A 124 12.34 1.46 -8.81
CA LEU A 124 12.04 0.19 -9.45
C LEU A 124 11.13 -0.71 -8.59
N PRO A 125 11.46 -1.00 -7.31
CA PRO A 125 10.59 -1.85 -6.48
C PRO A 125 9.25 -1.18 -6.17
N LEU A 126 9.19 0.15 -6.04
CA LEU A 126 7.93 0.88 -5.84
C LEU A 126 7.02 0.76 -7.06
N MET A 127 7.56 0.97 -8.25
CA MET A 127 6.81 0.85 -9.50
C MET A 127 6.30 -0.57 -9.68
N LEU A 128 7.14 -1.59 -9.48
CA LEU A 128 6.71 -2.99 -9.56
C LEU A 128 5.59 -3.31 -8.58
N ALA A 129 5.71 -2.90 -7.32
CA ALA A 129 4.67 -3.16 -6.31
C ALA A 129 3.34 -2.47 -6.66
N VAL A 130 3.38 -1.22 -7.11
CA VAL A 130 2.19 -0.45 -7.52
C VAL A 130 1.55 -1.05 -8.77
N LEU A 131 2.34 -1.47 -9.77
CA LEU A 131 1.81 -2.18 -10.93
C LEU A 131 1.16 -3.49 -10.51
N VAL A 132 1.85 -4.36 -9.77
CA VAL A 132 1.26 -5.62 -9.31
C VAL A 132 -0.05 -5.38 -8.56
N SER A 133 -0.08 -4.39 -7.66
CA SER A 133 -1.32 -4.02 -6.96
C SER A 133 -2.42 -3.54 -7.90
N LYS A 134 -2.08 -2.75 -8.93
CA LYS A 134 -3.04 -2.31 -9.95
C LYS A 134 -3.58 -3.50 -10.74
N TRP A 135 -2.72 -4.41 -11.20
CA TRP A 135 -3.12 -5.56 -12.01
C TRP A 135 -4.02 -6.52 -11.23
N VAL A 136 -3.66 -6.84 -9.98
CA VAL A 136 -4.50 -7.62 -9.06
C VAL A 136 -5.83 -6.90 -8.83
N GLY A 137 -5.76 -5.58 -8.67
CA GLY A 137 -6.92 -4.73 -8.54
C GLY A 137 -7.86 -4.80 -9.74
N ASP A 138 -7.35 -4.55 -10.95
CA ASP A 138 -8.10 -4.52 -12.20
C ASP A 138 -8.74 -5.88 -12.51
N GLY A 139 -8.12 -6.98 -12.04
CA GLY A 139 -8.70 -8.33 -12.12
C GLY A 139 -9.89 -8.56 -11.18
N LEU A 140 -9.93 -7.88 -10.02
CA LEU A 140 -11.02 -8.02 -9.04
C LEU A 140 -12.15 -7.00 -9.27
N CYS A 141 -11.78 -5.74 -9.52
CA CYS A 141 -12.70 -4.63 -9.73
C CYS A 141 -12.17 -3.75 -10.86
N ARG A 142 -13.01 -3.51 -11.88
CA ARG A 142 -12.64 -2.77 -13.09
C ARG A 142 -12.44 -1.28 -12.87
N GLU A 143 -13.13 -0.68 -11.90
CA GLU A 143 -13.10 0.76 -11.65
C GLU A 143 -12.38 1.12 -10.34
N SER A 144 -11.94 2.37 -10.25
CA SER A 144 -11.34 2.95 -9.04
C SER A 144 -12.43 3.44 -8.09
N ILE A 145 -12.10 3.60 -6.80
CA ILE A 145 -13.05 4.16 -5.82
C ILE A 145 -13.56 5.54 -6.23
N TYR A 146 -12.70 6.35 -6.88
CA TYR A 146 -13.07 7.69 -7.32
C TYR A 146 -14.08 7.66 -8.47
N THR A 147 -13.89 6.78 -9.46
CA THR A 147 -14.81 6.64 -10.60
C THR A 147 -16.18 6.15 -10.15
N GLU A 148 -16.21 5.15 -9.26
CA GLU A 148 -17.45 4.61 -8.70
C GLU A 148 -18.20 5.67 -7.88
N HIS A 149 -17.49 6.48 -7.10
CA HIS A 149 -18.11 7.56 -6.34
C HIS A 149 -18.76 8.61 -7.25
N ILE A 150 -18.12 8.96 -8.37
CA ILE A 150 -18.66 9.88 -9.38
C ILE A 150 -19.91 9.28 -10.05
N ARG A 151 -19.85 7.99 -10.42
CA ARG A 151 -20.96 7.24 -11.02
C ARG A 151 -22.18 7.17 -10.09
N LEU A 152 -21.95 6.94 -8.79
CA LEU A 152 -23.00 6.91 -7.77
C LEU A 152 -23.66 8.27 -7.54
N LEU A 153 -22.92 9.38 -7.71
CA LEU A 153 -23.46 10.73 -7.61
C LEU A 153 -24.18 11.19 -8.89
N GLY A 154 -24.07 10.43 -9.99
CA GLY A 154 -24.71 10.77 -11.26
C GLY A 154 -24.13 12.02 -11.93
N TYR A 155 -22.89 12.39 -11.61
CA TYR A 155 -22.25 13.53 -12.26
C TYR A 155 -21.81 13.17 -13.69
N PRO A 156 -22.08 14.04 -14.68
CA PRO A 156 -21.57 13.84 -16.02
C PRO A 156 -20.05 14.00 -16.00
N TYR A 157 -19.34 12.90 -16.19
CA TYR A 157 -17.88 12.84 -16.33
C TYR A 157 -17.56 12.14 -17.65
N LEU A 158 -16.59 12.71 -18.37
CA LEU A 158 -16.11 12.18 -19.65
C LEU A 158 -15.00 11.17 -19.35
N ASP A 159 -15.20 9.90 -19.67
CA ASP A 159 -14.18 8.86 -19.49
C ASP A 159 -13.41 8.65 -20.79
N ASP A 160 -12.11 8.98 -20.77
CA ASP A 160 -11.22 8.79 -21.92
C ASP A 160 -11.22 7.34 -22.44
N LYS A 161 -11.60 6.35 -21.62
CA LYS A 161 -11.64 4.93 -21.99
C LYS A 161 -12.94 4.50 -22.67
N GLU A 162 -14.06 5.14 -22.37
CA GLU A 162 -15.39 4.76 -22.88
C GLU A 162 -15.75 5.57 -24.14
N ASP A 163 -15.25 6.79 -24.28
CA ASP A 163 -15.60 7.69 -25.39
C ASP A 163 -14.89 7.37 -26.71
N ILE A 164 -13.70 6.74 -26.69
CA ILE A 164 -12.99 6.31 -27.92
C ILE A 164 -13.79 5.21 -28.68
N LEU A 165 -14.64 4.47 -27.97
CA LEU A 165 -15.47 3.40 -28.54
C LEU A 165 -16.83 3.92 -29.06
N ARG A 166 -17.19 5.18 -28.80
CA ARG A 166 -18.32 5.83 -29.45
C ARG A 166 -17.80 6.62 -30.66
N PRO A 167 -17.96 6.12 -31.90
CA PRO A 167 -17.72 6.97 -33.04
C PRO A 167 -18.64 8.20 -32.92
N ILE A 168 -18.04 9.39 -33.06
CA ILE A 168 -18.71 10.69 -33.14
C ILE A 168 -19.58 10.68 -34.41
N GLY A 169 -20.77 10.09 -34.33
CA GLY A 169 -21.60 9.82 -35.51
C GLY A 169 -22.82 8.99 -35.15
N GLY A 170 -23.69 9.55 -34.31
CA GLY A 170 -24.94 8.90 -33.91
C GLY A 170 -25.93 9.85 -33.25
N ASP A 171 -25.95 11.11 -33.67
CA ASP A 171 -27.05 12.02 -33.36
C ASP A 171 -28.11 11.86 -34.46
N GLY A 172 -29.18 11.14 -34.13
CA GLY A 172 -30.46 11.12 -34.85
C GLY A 172 -31.56 11.61 -33.93
#